data_AF-A0A351IYJ4-F1
#
_entry.id   AF-A0A351IYJ4-F1
#
_cell.length_a   1.000
_cell.length_b   1.000
_cell.length_c   1.000
_cell.angle_alpha   90.00
_cell.angle_beta   90.00
_cell.angle_gamma   90.00
#
_symmetry.space_group_name_H-M   'P 1'
#
loop_
_entity.id
_entity.type
_entity.pdbx_description
1 polymer ?
#
loop_
_entity_poly.entity_id
_entity_poly.type
_entity_poly.pdbx_seq_one_letter_code
_entity_poly.pdbx_strand_id
1 'polypeptide(L)'
;IEKLSSEELYDIMKDFLDGTILNVVEGKEEVKGDVKDLAIDFLLYGALAEIFARTTGFNKGLGGSMHAFFIPFGIFPNNAIVGGSGTIAMGAALYKRSNRKPGIVVANIGDGSLGRGPVWEALCMSTMDQIKKLW
;
A
#
# COMPACT_ATOMS: atom_id res chain seq x y z
N ILE A 1 17.06 3.21 -1.74
CA ILE A 1 15.59 3.33 -1.65
C ILE A 1 15.19 4.28 -2.76
N GLU A 2 14.40 3.81 -3.72
CA GLU A 2 13.84 4.64 -4.80
C GLU A 2 12.90 5.68 -4.18
N LYS A 3 13.00 6.93 -4.64
CA LYS A 3 12.17 8.04 -4.16
C LYS A 3 11.37 8.57 -5.35
N LEU A 4 10.06 8.69 -5.18
CA LEU A 4 9.21 9.37 -6.15
C LEU A 4 9.66 10.83 -6.29
N SER A 5 9.65 11.33 -7.52
CA SER A 5 9.78 12.75 -7.79
C SER A 5 8.55 13.51 -7.28
N SER A 6 8.68 14.83 -7.09
CA SER A 6 7.54 15.66 -6.68
C SER A 6 6.41 15.64 -7.70
N GLU A 7 6.72 15.53 -8.99
CA GLU A 7 5.72 15.42 -10.06
C GLU A 7 4.95 14.10 -9.97
N GLU A 8 5.65 12.96 -9.89
CA GLU A 8 5.02 11.65 -9.73
C GLU A 8 4.18 11.57 -8.44
N LEU A 9 4.66 12.15 -7.35
CA LEU A 9 3.96 12.16 -6.08
C LEU A 9 2.65 12.97 -6.16
N TYR A 10 2.69 14.13 -6.82
CA TYR A 10 1.52 14.97 -7.03
C TYR A 10 0.50 14.29 -7.97
N ASP A 11 0.96 13.73 -9.08
CA ASP A 11 0.11 13.04 -10.05
C ASP A 11 -0.61 11.84 -9.42
N ILE A 12 0.09 11.05 -8.59
CA ILE A 12 -0.55 9.95 -7.84
C ILE A 12 -1.70 10.47 -6.96
N MET A 13 -1.48 11.57 -6.23
CA MET A 13 -2.52 12.12 -5.34
C MET A 13 -3.70 12.71 -6.11
N LYS A 14 -3.41 13.33 -7.26
CA LYS A 14 -4.40 13.95 -8.14
C LYS A 14 -5.25 12.93 -8.86
N ASP A 15 -4.67 11.85 -9.36
CA ASP A 15 -5.39 10.80 -10.08
C ASP A 15 -6.18 9.90 -9.13
N PHE A 16 -5.75 9.80 -7.87
CA PHE A 16 -6.42 8.96 -6.89
C PHE A 16 -7.80 9.51 -6.50
N LEU A 17 -8.85 8.73 -6.77
CA LEU A 17 -10.25 9.11 -6.52
C LEU A 17 -10.58 10.49 -7.10
N ASP A 18 -10.10 10.77 -8.31
CA ASP A 18 -10.32 12.03 -9.03
C ASP A 18 -9.89 13.27 -8.21
N GLY A 19 -8.85 13.12 -7.38
CA GLY A 19 -8.28 14.18 -6.56
C GLY A 19 -9.16 14.57 -5.38
N THR A 20 -10.21 13.81 -5.06
CA THR A 20 -11.16 14.17 -3.99
C THR A 20 -10.48 14.40 -2.66
N ILE A 21 -9.47 13.59 -2.32
CA ILE A 21 -8.69 13.72 -1.07
C ILE A 21 -7.74 14.92 -1.18
N LEU A 22 -7.03 15.03 -2.31
CA LEU A 22 -6.09 16.13 -2.59
C LEU A 22 -6.78 17.49 -2.48
N ASN A 23 -7.94 17.66 -3.10
CA ASN A 23 -8.73 18.90 -3.07
C ASN A 23 -9.15 19.33 -1.64
N VAL A 24 -9.20 18.42 -0.68
CA VAL A 24 -9.56 18.75 0.71
C VAL A 24 -8.35 19.27 1.50
N VAL A 25 -7.16 18.81 1.17
CA VAL A 25 -5.90 19.21 1.83
C VAL A 25 -5.22 20.38 1.10
N GLU A 26 -5.35 20.42 -0.22
CA GLU A 26 -4.86 21.49 -1.09
C GLU A 26 -5.61 22.79 -0.80
N GLY A 27 -4.87 23.89 -0.60
CA GLY A 27 -5.43 25.21 -0.34
C GLY A 27 -5.79 25.52 1.12
N LYS A 28 -5.51 24.62 2.08
CA LYS A 28 -5.63 24.89 3.52
C LYS A 28 -4.35 25.40 4.20
N GLU A 29 -3.23 25.40 3.49
CA GLU A 29 -1.96 25.92 4.03
C GLU A 29 -1.83 27.44 3.82
N GLU A 30 -1.45 28.18 4.86
CA GLU A 30 -1.06 29.61 4.77
C GLU A 30 0.30 29.82 4.08
N VAL A 31 1.11 28.76 3.95
CA VAL A 31 2.42 28.73 3.32
C VAL A 31 2.40 27.61 2.29
N LYS A 32 2.73 27.88 1.02
CA LYS A 32 2.86 26.81 0.01
C LYS A 32 4.01 25.87 0.41
N GLY A 33 3.69 24.75 1.05
CA GLY A 33 4.65 23.72 1.44
C GLY A 33 5.25 22.98 0.24
N ASP A 34 6.33 22.23 0.49
CA ASP A 34 6.86 21.27 -0.47
C ASP A 34 5.79 20.20 -0.77
N VAL A 35 5.76 19.64 -1.98
CA VAL A 35 4.79 18.59 -2.39
C VAL A 35 4.81 17.40 -1.42
N LYS A 36 5.96 17.19 -0.77
CA LYS A 36 6.11 16.19 0.28
C LYS A 36 5.26 16.46 1.52
N ASP A 37 5.15 17.71 1.96
CA ASP A 37 4.33 18.08 3.12
C ASP A 37 2.84 17.91 2.77
N LEU A 38 2.45 18.35 1.57
CA LEU A 38 1.12 18.08 1.02
C LEU A 38 0.80 16.57 0.95
N ALA A 39 1.78 15.74 0.62
CA ALA A 39 1.61 14.29 0.60
C ALA A 39 1.47 13.67 2.00
N ILE A 40 2.12 14.23 3.01
CA ILE A 40 1.92 13.84 4.41
C ILE A 40 0.49 14.17 4.83
N ASP A 41 0.01 15.38 4.54
CA ASP A 41 -1.35 15.80 4.85
C ASP A 41 -2.41 14.99 4.11
N PHE A 42 -2.18 14.72 2.82
CA PHE A 42 -3.00 13.80 2.03
C PHE A 42 -3.08 12.42 2.70
N LEU A 43 -1.94 11.88 3.15
CA LEU A 43 -1.88 10.58 3.79
C LEU A 43 -2.65 10.55 5.11
N LEU A 44 -2.42 11.55 5.96
CA LEU A 44 -3.06 11.69 7.27
C LEU A 44 -4.57 11.89 7.14
N TYR A 45 -5.00 12.81 6.28
CA TYR A 45 -6.42 13.09 6.06
C TYR A 45 -7.13 11.85 5.48
N GLY A 46 -6.58 11.22 4.45
CA GLY A 46 -7.17 10.01 3.85
C GLY A 46 -7.27 8.84 4.82
N ALA A 47 -6.27 8.63 5.68
CA ALA A 47 -6.30 7.60 6.71
C ALA A 47 -7.32 7.88 7.81
N LEU A 48 -7.40 9.14 8.29
CA LEU A 48 -8.40 9.55 9.27
C LEU A 48 -9.82 9.44 8.69
N ALA A 49 -10.03 9.90 7.46
CA ALA A 49 -11.30 9.77 6.77
C ALA A 49 -11.74 8.30 6.65
N GLU A 50 -10.80 7.39 6.40
CA GLU A 50 -11.05 5.94 6.38
C GLU A 50 -11.50 5.41 7.75
N ILE A 51 -10.82 5.81 8.83
CA ILE A 51 -11.18 5.44 10.21
C ILE A 51 -12.59 5.91 10.56
N PHE A 52 -12.98 7.10 10.10
CA PHE A 52 -14.30 7.69 10.36
C PHE A 52 -15.38 7.31 9.33
N ALA A 53 -15.14 6.26 8.53
CA ALA A 53 -16.08 5.76 7.53
C ALA A 53 -16.57 6.84 6.54
N ARG A 54 -15.69 7.77 6.16
CA ARG A 54 -16.00 8.82 5.19
C ARG A 54 -15.73 8.33 3.77
N THR A 55 -16.50 8.85 2.82
CA THR A 55 -16.33 8.58 1.39
C THR A 55 -14.97 9.06 0.85
N THR A 56 -14.34 10.02 1.56
CA THR A 56 -13.00 10.53 1.27
C THR A 56 -11.87 9.71 1.92
N GLY A 57 -12.15 8.56 2.52
CA GLY A 57 -11.13 7.59 2.91
C GLY A 57 -10.54 6.85 1.71
N PHE A 58 -9.31 6.32 1.83
CA PHE A 58 -8.65 5.59 0.74
C PHE A 58 -9.48 4.45 0.14
N ASN A 59 -10.32 3.82 0.97
CA ASN A 59 -11.17 2.70 0.58
C ASN A 59 -12.65 3.06 0.75
N LYS A 60 -12.96 4.36 0.64
CA LYS A 60 -14.30 4.94 0.81
C LYS A 60 -14.94 4.63 2.17
N GLY A 61 -14.12 4.44 3.20
CA GLY A 61 -14.58 4.17 4.57
C GLY A 61 -14.99 2.72 4.82
N LEU A 62 -14.68 1.80 3.90
CA LEU A 62 -15.05 0.37 4.01
C LEU A 62 -14.00 -0.49 4.71
N GLY A 63 -12.74 -0.06 4.74
CA GLY A 63 -11.64 -0.75 5.41
C GLY A 63 -11.53 -0.41 6.90
N GLY A 64 -12.00 0.78 7.30
CA GLY A 64 -11.94 1.25 8.68
C GLY A 64 -10.50 1.33 9.21
N SER A 65 -10.34 1.25 10.53
CA SER A 65 -9.02 1.41 11.18
C SER A 65 -8.05 0.27 10.92
N MET A 66 -8.55 -0.96 10.75
CA MET A 66 -7.69 -2.15 10.63
C MET A 66 -7.35 -2.50 9.20
N HIS A 67 -8.20 -2.19 8.20
CA HIS A 67 -8.07 -2.68 6.82
C HIS A 67 -7.78 -1.60 5.77
N ALA A 68 -7.35 -0.41 6.21
CA ALA A 68 -6.91 0.64 5.30
C ALA A 68 -5.67 0.22 4.49
N PHE A 69 -5.69 0.49 3.18
CA PHE A 69 -4.57 0.31 2.27
C PHE A 69 -4.52 1.40 1.21
N PHE A 70 -3.36 1.55 0.56
CA PHE A 70 -3.11 2.54 -0.49
C PHE A 70 -2.05 2.02 -1.47
N ILE A 71 -2.52 1.29 -2.49
CA ILE A 71 -1.67 0.63 -3.49
C ILE A 71 -0.75 1.61 -4.25
N PRO A 72 -1.13 2.86 -4.57
CA PRO A 72 -0.24 3.77 -5.30
C PRO A 72 1.11 4.04 -4.60
N PHE A 73 1.16 4.03 -3.26
CA PHE A 73 2.43 4.09 -2.50
C PHE A 73 2.98 2.71 -2.12
N GLY A 74 2.45 1.64 -2.69
CA GLY A 74 2.85 0.27 -2.40
C GLY A 74 2.34 -0.27 -1.07
N ILE A 75 1.32 0.35 -0.46
CA ILE A 75 0.68 -0.15 0.77
C ILE A 75 -0.42 -1.13 0.36
N PHE A 76 -0.11 -2.42 0.43
CA PHE A 76 -1.02 -3.49 0.01
C PHE A 76 -2.19 -3.71 0.99
N PRO A 77 -3.32 -4.25 0.50
CA PRO A 77 -4.45 -4.64 1.35
C PRO A 77 -4.01 -5.58 2.46
N ASN A 78 -4.34 -5.20 3.69
CA ASN A 78 -4.32 -6.12 4.81
C ASN A 78 -5.72 -6.76 4.96
N ASN A 79 -5.80 -7.90 5.62
CA ASN A 79 -7.07 -8.60 5.85
C ASN A 79 -7.18 -9.06 7.30
N ALA A 80 -8.42 -9.35 7.73
CA ALA A 80 -8.71 -9.84 9.08
C ALA A 80 -8.25 -11.30 9.33
N ILE A 81 -7.73 -11.98 8.30
CA ILE A 81 -7.32 -13.37 8.39
C ILE A 81 -5.87 -13.41 8.87
N VAL A 82 -5.68 -13.90 10.08
CA VAL A 82 -4.34 -14.14 10.64
C VAL A 82 -3.57 -15.07 9.69
N GLY A 83 -2.42 -14.62 9.16
CA GLY A 83 -1.62 -15.35 8.17
C GLY A 83 -1.91 -15.02 6.71
N GLY A 84 -3.03 -14.36 6.40
CA GLY A 84 -3.46 -14.12 5.02
C GLY A 84 -2.50 -13.26 4.20
N SER A 85 -1.76 -12.34 4.83
CA SER A 85 -0.84 -11.43 4.14
C SER A 85 0.40 -12.12 3.56
N GLY A 86 0.76 -13.32 4.04
CA GLY A 86 1.96 -14.03 3.57
C GLY A 86 1.89 -14.36 2.08
N THR A 87 0.78 -14.92 1.63
CA THR A 87 0.58 -15.29 0.22
C THR A 87 0.38 -14.07 -0.69
N ILE A 88 -0.24 -13.00 -0.19
CA ILE A 88 -0.37 -11.73 -0.93
C ILE A 88 1.01 -11.17 -1.26
N ALA A 89 1.91 -11.12 -0.28
CA ALA A 89 3.27 -10.62 -0.48
C ALA A 89 4.05 -11.47 -1.50
N MET A 90 3.93 -12.81 -1.41
CA MET A 90 4.56 -13.69 -2.39
C MET A 90 3.99 -13.51 -3.81
N GLY A 91 2.67 -13.36 -3.94
CA GLY A 91 2.03 -13.07 -5.22
C GLY A 91 2.49 -11.74 -5.82
N ALA A 92 2.61 -10.69 -5.00
CA ALA A 92 3.13 -9.39 -5.44
C ALA A 92 4.59 -9.46 -5.89
N ALA A 93 5.43 -10.24 -5.18
CA ALA A 93 6.81 -10.48 -5.55
C ALA A 93 6.91 -11.24 -6.89
N LEU A 94 6.09 -12.28 -7.07
CA LEU A 94 6.00 -13.02 -8.33
C LEU A 94 5.53 -12.14 -9.48
N TYR A 95 4.53 -11.28 -9.27
CA TYR A 95 4.07 -10.31 -10.28
C TYR A 95 5.22 -9.41 -10.72
N LYS A 96 5.95 -8.80 -9.77
CA LYS A 96 7.10 -7.96 -10.10
C LYS A 96 8.14 -8.73 -10.91
N ARG A 97 8.47 -9.95 -10.48
CA ARG A 97 9.46 -10.78 -11.16
C ARG A 97 9.06 -11.15 -12.59
N SER A 98 7.86 -11.70 -12.76
CA SER A 98 7.33 -12.14 -14.06
C SER A 98 7.23 -10.99 -15.07
N ASN A 99 6.96 -9.77 -14.59
CA ASN A 99 6.88 -8.57 -15.41
C ASN A 99 8.21 -7.78 -15.49
N ARG A 100 9.32 -8.33 -14.96
CA ARG A 100 10.63 -7.66 -14.89
C ARG A 100 10.58 -6.25 -14.29
N LYS A 101 9.67 -6.04 -13.34
CA LYS A 101 9.51 -4.76 -12.64
C LYS A 101 10.51 -4.68 -11.48
N PRO A 102 11.20 -3.54 -11.30
CA PRO A 102 12.14 -3.37 -10.20
C PRO A 102 11.43 -3.29 -8.84
N GLY A 103 12.24 -3.43 -7.79
CA GLY A 103 11.82 -3.23 -6.40
C GLY A 103 11.71 -4.52 -5.59
N ILE A 104 11.29 -4.36 -4.34
CA ILE A 104 11.14 -5.43 -3.36
C ILE A 104 9.72 -5.43 -2.79
N VAL A 105 9.29 -6.57 -2.26
CA VAL A 105 8.06 -6.70 -1.49
C VAL A 105 8.44 -7.12 -0.08
N VAL A 106 7.89 -6.44 0.92
CA VAL A 106 8.14 -6.71 2.34
C VAL A 106 6.85 -7.22 2.96
N ALA A 107 6.94 -8.34 3.69
CA ALA A 107 5.84 -8.92 4.44
C ALA A 107 6.14 -8.83 5.95
N ASN A 108 5.23 -8.21 6.71
CA ASN A 108 5.30 -8.20 8.16
C ASN A 108 4.41 -9.30 8.71
N ILE A 109 4.98 -10.22 9.49
CA ILE A 109 4.29 -11.41 10.01
C ILE A 109 4.48 -11.46 11.53
N GLY A 110 3.38 -11.52 12.27
CA GLY A 110 3.40 -11.72 13.72
C GLY A 110 3.65 -13.18 14.12
N ASP A 111 3.98 -13.41 15.38
CA ASP A 111 4.23 -14.73 15.97
C ASP A 111 3.01 -15.68 15.83
N GLY A 112 1.80 -15.23 16.16
CA GLY A 112 0.58 -16.04 15.99
C GLY A 112 0.21 -16.30 14.52
N SER A 113 0.74 -15.49 13.60
CA SER A 113 0.58 -15.64 12.15
C SER A 113 1.54 -16.66 11.56
N LEU A 114 2.75 -16.79 12.14
CA LEU A 114 3.79 -17.71 11.67
C LEU A 114 3.34 -19.18 11.70
N GLY A 115 2.48 -19.56 12.64
CA GLY A 115 1.91 -20.91 12.73
C GLY A 115 0.82 -21.23 11.70
N ARG A 116 0.48 -20.30 10.80
CA ARG A 116 -0.61 -20.48 9.82
C ARG A 116 -0.10 -21.05 8.51
N GLY A 117 -0.84 -22.00 7.95
CA GLY A 117 -0.55 -22.66 6.67
C GLY A 117 -0.18 -21.70 5.54
N PRO A 118 -0.97 -20.64 5.25
CA PRO A 118 -0.67 -19.71 4.15
C PRO A 118 0.69 -19.02 4.26
N VAL A 119 1.16 -18.74 5.48
CA VAL A 119 2.49 -18.14 5.69
C VAL A 119 3.57 -19.15 5.31
N TRP A 120 3.40 -20.41 5.69
CA TRP A 120 4.36 -21.47 5.34
C TRP A 120 4.33 -21.76 3.83
N GLU A 121 3.15 -21.81 3.21
CA GLU A 121 3.04 -21.97 1.76
C GLU A 121 3.79 -20.85 1.02
N ALA A 122 3.64 -19.59 1.46
CA ALA A 122 4.33 -18.44 0.89
C ALA A 122 5.85 -18.53 1.06
N LEU A 123 6.34 -18.90 2.25
CA LEU A 123 7.77 -19.08 2.52
C LEU A 123 8.36 -20.22 1.69
N CYS A 124 7.69 -21.37 1.63
CA CYS A 124 8.10 -22.50 0.79
C CYS A 124 8.21 -22.08 -0.67
N MET A 125 7.15 -21.50 -1.24
CA MET A 125 7.15 -21.03 -2.63
C MET A 125 8.27 -20.03 -2.90
N SER A 126 8.53 -19.09 -1.97
CA SER A 126 9.58 -18.07 -2.11
C SER A 126 10.99 -18.66 -2.27
N THR A 127 11.21 -19.88 -1.74
CA THR A 127 12.52 -20.56 -1.81
C THR A 127 12.67 -21.46 -3.03
N MET A 128 11.59 -21.75 -3.75
CA MET A 128 11.61 -22.66 -4.90
C MET A 128 12.44 -22.10 -6.06
N ASP A 129 13.17 -22.99 -6.72
CA ASP A 129 13.97 -22.67 -7.90
C ASP A 129 13.14 -22.15 -9.07
N GLN A 130 11.89 -22.58 -9.18
CA GLN A 130 10.93 -22.11 -10.17
C GLN A 130 10.75 -20.59 -10.09
N ILE A 131 10.71 -20.04 -8.88
CA ILE A 131 10.66 -18.60 -8.68
C ILE A 131 11.93 -17.95 -9.22
N LYS A 132 13.08 -18.62 -9.21
CA LYS A 132 14.35 -18.05 -9.67
C LYS A 132 14.64 -18.25 -11.16
N LYS A 133 14.16 -19.35 -11.74
CA LYS A 133 14.63 -19.87 -13.04
C LYS A 133 13.61 -19.74 -14.16
N LEU A 134 12.30 -19.68 -13.86
CA LEU A 134 11.26 -19.68 -14.90
C LEU A 134 10.80 -18.28 -15.35
N TRP A 135 11.17 -17.23 -14.59
CA TRP A 135 10.74 -15.84 -14.81
C TRP A 135 11.95 -14.91 -14.81
#